data_AF-A0A3D1KIZ5-F1
#
_entry.id   AF-A0A3D1KIZ5-F1
#
_cell.length_a   1.000
_cell.length_b   1.000
_cell.length_c   1.000
_cell.angle_alpha   90.00
_cell.angle_beta   90.00
_cell.angle_gamma   90.00
#
_symmetry.space_group_name_H-M   'P 1'
#
loop_
_entity.id
_entity.type
_entity.pdbx_description
1 polymer ?
#
loop_
_entity_poly.entity_id
_entity_poly.type
_entity_poly.pdbx_seq_one_letter_code
_entity_poly.pdbx_strand_id
1 'polypeptide(L)'
;MESNPTIINKKIIKVEMIFNQSEALILSDFLSRFNQLKSFDGFKFEDQAEQRVLWDIECCLEKFLTEPYIANWGEALKQAREEVRDKLD
;
A
#
# COMPACT_ATOMS: atom_id res chain seq x y z
N MET A 1 6.46 44.94 -10.88
CA MET A 1 6.79 44.23 -9.63
C MET A 1 6.55 42.76 -9.90
N GLU A 2 7.60 42.05 -10.30
CA GLU A 2 7.52 40.60 -10.48
C GLU A 2 7.72 39.94 -9.12
N SER A 3 6.66 39.29 -8.62
CA SER A 3 6.71 38.50 -7.39
C SER A 3 7.56 37.26 -7.65
N ASN A 4 8.71 37.20 -6.99
CA ASN A 4 9.62 36.06 -7.05
C ASN A 4 8.95 34.83 -6.40
N PRO A 5 8.83 33.67 -7.07
CA PRO A 5 8.25 32.49 -6.45
C PRO A 5 9.16 31.99 -5.33
N THR A 6 8.64 32.01 -4.10
CA THR A 6 9.29 31.40 -2.93
C THR A 6 9.54 29.92 -3.22
N ILE A 7 10.79 29.55 -3.47
CA ILE A 7 11.19 28.14 -3.58
C ILE A 7 11.06 27.53 -2.18
N ILE A 8 9.96 26.81 -1.94
CA ILE A 8 9.78 26.05 -0.71
C ILE A 8 10.77 24.89 -0.76
N ASN A 9 11.80 24.97 0.08
CA ASN A 9 12.81 23.93 0.18
C ASN A 9 12.17 22.68 0.81
N LYS A 10 11.75 21.72 -0.02
CA LYS A 10 11.07 20.50 0.43
C LYS A 10 12.07 19.61 1.16
N LYS A 11 11.93 19.47 2.49
CA LYS A 11 12.73 18.53 3.28
C LYS A 11 12.45 17.10 2.77
N ILE A 12 13.48 16.44 2.26
CA ILE A 12 13.41 15.03 1.84
C ILE A 12 13.66 14.18 3.08
N ILE A 13 12.77 13.20 3.32
CA ILE A 13 12.92 12.19 4.36
C ILE A 13 12.97 10.84 3.67
N LYS A 14 13.99 10.03 3.97
CA LYS A 14 14.10 8.66 3.48
C LYS A 14 13.45 7.72 4.49
N VAL A 15 12.53 6.89 4.02
CA VAL A 15 11.91 5.79 4.78
C VAL A 15 12.08 4.53 3.96
N GLU A 16 12.59 3.46 4.57
CA GLU A 16 12.78 2.15 3.95
C GLU A 16 11.94 1.12 4.71
N MET A 17 11.18 0.32 3.97
CA MET A 17 10.40 -0.80 4.48
C MET A 17 10.80 -2.05 3.70
N ILE A 18 11.06 -3.13 4.41
CA ILE A 18 11.43 -4.42 3.83
C ILE A 18 10.29 -5.37 4.16
N PHE A 19 9.75 -6.02 3.14
CA PHE A 19 8.68 -6.99 3.26
C PHE A 19 9.17 -8.33 2.73
N ASN A 20 8.84 -9.41 3.44
CA ASN A 20 8.87 -10.74 2.85
C ASN A 20 7.66 -10.92 1.91
N GLN A 21 7.64 -12.04 1.18
CA GLN A 21 6.58 -12.30 0.20
C GLN A 21 5.18 -12.36 0.82
N SER A 22 5.04 -12.98 1.99
CA SER A 22 3.79 -13.09 2.72
C SER A 22 3.26 -11.75 3.19
N GLU A 23 4.13 -10.89 3.73
CA GLU A 23 3.78 -9.52 4.15
C GLU A 23 3.36 -8.65 2.97
N ALA A 24 4.10 -8.70 1.86
CA ALA A 24 3.79 -7.96 0.64
C ALA A 24 2.43 -8.38 0.06
N LEU A 25 2.16 -9.69 0.03
CA LEU A 25 0.89 -10.25 -0.42
C LEU A 25 -0.29 -9.80 0.46
N ILE A 26 -0.15 -9.86 1.78
CA ILE A 26 -1.18 -9.42 2.73
C ILE A 26 -1.47 -7.94 2.58
N LEU A 27 -0.42 -7.11 2.48
CA LEU A 27 -0.57 -5.66 2.34
C LEU A 27 -1.28 -5.30 1.03
N SER A 28 -0.90 -5.93 -0.09
CA SER A 28 -1.56 -5.73 -1.37
C SER A 28 -3.04 -6.13 -1.34
N ASP A 29 -3.38 -7.28 -0.78
CA ASP A 29 -4.78 -7.71 -0.60
C ASP A 29 -5.57 -6.72 0.28
N PHE A 30 -4.95 -6.23 1.37
CA PHE A 30 -5.57 -5.25 2.24
C PHE A 30 -5.88 -3.93 1.50
N LEU A 31 -4.92 -3.40 0.75
CA LEU A 31 -5.09 -2.16 -0.01
C LEU A 31 -6.15 -2.31 -1.12
N SER A 32 -6.19 -3.46 -1.80
CA SER A 32 -7.23 -3.77 -2.79
C SER A 32 -8.64 -3.75 -2.17
N ARG A 33 -8.84 -4.45 -1.04
CA ARG A 33 -10.12 -4.43 -0.32
C ARG A 33 -10.47 -3.04 0.23
N PHE A 34 -9.47 -2.31 0.71
CA PHE A 34 -9.66 -0.94 1.17
C PHE A 34 -10.15 -0.02 0.05
N ASN A 35 -9.62 -0.16 -1.17
CA ASN A 35 -10.10 0.59 -2.33
C ASN A 35 -11.54 0.23 -2.70
N GLN A 36 -11.95 -1.03 -2.56
CA GLN A 36 -13.34 -1.44 -2.80
C GLN A 36 -14.32 -0.84 -1.76
N LEU A 37 -13.90 -0.73 -0.50
CA LEU A 37 -14.71 -0.12 0.57
C LEU A 37 -14.93 1.38 0.37
N LYS A 38 -14.01 2.10 -0.31
CA LYS A 38 -14.22 3.51 -0.71
C LYS A 38 -15.43 3.68 -1.63
N SER A 39 -15.75 2.67 -2.43
CA SER A 39 -16.86 2.71 -3.38
C SER A 39 -18.24 2.45 -2.76
N PHE A 40 -18.29 2.01 -1.49
CA PHE A 40 -19.51 1.53 -0.81
C PHE A 40 -19.90 2.34 0.45
N ASP A 41 -19.61 3.65 0.50
CA ASP A 41 -20.14 4.63 1.48
C ASP A 41 -19.47 4.79 2.87
N GLY A 42 -18.28 4.24 3.13
CA GLY A 42 -17.67 4.34 4.48
C GLY A 42 -16.45 5.26 4.63
N PHE A 43 -15.49 5.15 3.71
CA PHE A 43 -14.18 5.76 3.87
C PHE A 43 -13.98 6.92 2.88
N LYS A 44 -13.74 8.12 3.42
CA LYS A 44 -13.35 9.29 2.65
C LYS A 44 -11.95 9.70 3.09
N PHE A 45 -11.08 9.93 2.14
CA PHE A 45 -9.84 10.65 2.43
C PHE A 45 -10.17 12.05 2.91
N GLU A 46 -9.45 12.53 3.92
CA GLU A 46 -9.59 13.90 4.39
C GLU A 46 -8.98 14.88 3.37
N ASP A 47 -7.91 14.46 2.70
CA ASP A 47 -7.22 15.23 1.67
C ASP A 47 -6.82 14.34 0.46
N GLN A 48 -6.82 14.92 -0.73
CA GLN A 48 -6.41 14.21 -1.95
C GLN A 48 -4.94 13.74 -1.90
N ALA A 49 -4.08 14.41 -1.13
CA ALA A 49 -2.69 14.02 -0.92
C ALA A 49 -2.58 12.65 -0.24
N GLU A 50 -3.51 12.27 0.63
CA GLU A 50 -3.54 10.94 1.26
C GLU A 50 -3.74 9.85 0.21
N GLN A 51 -4.66 10.09 -0.73
CA GLN A 51 -4.91 9.21 -1.85
C GLN A 51 -3.67 9.07 -2.74
N ARG A 52 -2.98 10.18 -3.01
CA ARG A 52 -1.78 10.17 -3.85
C ARG A 52 -0.66 9.34 -3.22
N VAL A 53 -0.39 9.53 -1.93
CA VAL A 53 0.65 8.77 -1.21
C VAL A 53 0.30 7.29 -1.19
N LEU A 54 -0.97 6.94 -0.97
CA LEU A 54 -1.41 5.55 -0.99
C LEU A 54 -1.21 4.89 -2.37
N TRP A 55 -1.56 5.59 -3.45
CA TRP A 55 -1.33 5.12 -4.82
C TRP A 55 0.15 4.92 -5.12
N ASP A 56 1.02 5.81 -4.65
CA ASP A 56 2.47 5.66 -4.83
C ASP A 56 2.98 4.39 -4.11
N ILE A 57 2.40 4.02 -2.95
CA ILE A 57 2.70 2.77 -2.23
C ILE A 57 2.19 1.55 -3.02
N GLU A 58 0.94 1.59 -3.50
CA GLU A 58 0.33 0.52 -4.31
C GLU A 58 1.15 0.24 -5.58
N CYS A 59 1.55 1.27 -6.32
CA CYS A 59 2.42 1.14 -7.49
C CYS A 59 3.80 0.55 -7.16
N CYS A 60 4.33 0.78 -5.95
CA CYS A 60 5.55 0.12 -5.52
C CYS A 60 5.31 -1.38 -5.32
N LEU A 61 4.23 -1.76 -4.63
CA LEU A 61 3.89 -3.16 -4.34
C LEU A 61 3.57 -3.97 -5.60
N GLU A 62 2.81 -3.41 -6.54
CA GLU A 62 2.44 -4.08 -7.80
C GLU A 62 3.68 -4.53 -8.59
N LYS A 63 4.73 -3.73 -8.62
CA LYS A 63 5.99 -4.08 -9.31
C LYS A 63 6.62 -5.35 -8.76
N PHE A 64 6.51 -5.59 -7.46
CA PHE A 64 7.09 -6.79 -6.82
C PHE A 64 6.18 -8.02 -6.88
N LEU A 65 4.88 -7.81 -7.10
CA LEU A 65 3.88 -8.89 -7.16
C LEU A 65 3.55 -9.34 -8.60
N THR A 66 4.36 -8.96 -9.59
CA THR A 66 4.16 -9.29 -11.02
C THR A 66 4.51 -10.74 -11.41
N GLU A 67 4.70 -11.66 -10.46
CA GLU A 67 4.83 -13.08 -10.81
C GLU A 67 3.48 -13.67 -11.26
N PRO A 68 3.49 -14.49 -12.33
CA PRO A 68 2.28 -14.97 -12.97
C PRO A 68 1.57 -15.94 -12.04
N TYR A 69 0.33 -15.61 -11.72
CA TYR A 69 -0.68 -16.57 -11.28
C TYR A 69 -0.27 -17.38 -10.05
N ILE A 70 -0.52 -16.81 -8.87
CA ILE A 70 -0.98 -17.68 -7.78
C ILE A 70 -2.31 -18.27 -8.27
N ALA A 71 -2.26 -19.46 -8.88
CA ALA A 71 -3.45 -20.17 -9.37
C ALA A 71 -4.49 -20.39 -8.26
N ASN A 72 -4.08 -20.20 -7.00
CA ASN A 72 -4.93 -20.19 -5.82
C ASN A 72 -4.61 -18.99 -4.89
N TRP A 73 -4.83 -17.75 -5.37
CA TRP A 73 -4.62 -16.51 -4.59
C TRP A 73 -5.17 -16.60 -3.16
N GLY A 74 -6.35 -17.17 -3.00
CA GLY A 74 -6.98 -17.35 -1.68
C GLY A 74 -6.20 -18.28 -0.75
N GLU A 75 -5.61 -19.36 -1.25
CA GLU A 75 -4.80 -20.28 -0.46
C GLU A 75 -3.46 -19.67 -0.06
N ALA A 76 -2.76 -19.02 -0.98
CA ALA A 76 -1.51 -18.33 -0.67
C ALA A 76 -1.72 -17.21 0.34
N LEU A 77 -2.80 -16.43 0.20
CA LEU A 77 -3.15 -15.38 1.16
C LEU A 77 -3.49 -15.96 2.54
N LYS A 78 -4.16 -17.13 2.59
CA LYS A 78 -4.43 -17.82 3.85
C LYS A 78 -3.13 -18.25 4.53
N GLN A 79 -2.24 -18.92 3.80
CA GLN A 79 -0.93 -19.37 4.32
C GLN A 79 -0.08 -18.18 4.78
N ALA A 80 0.01 -17.12 3.98
CA ALA A 80 0.71 -15.90 4.36
C ALA A 80 0.18 -15.31 5.67
N ARG A 81 -1.15 -15.25 5.84
CA ARG A 81 -1.77 -14.76 7.08
C ARG A 81 -1.50 -15.67 8.28
N GLU A 82 -1.38 -16.99 8.08
CA GLU A 82 -0.99 -17.92 9.14
C GLU A 82 0.48 -17.77 9.53
N GLU A 83 1.35 -17.50 8.57
CA GLU A 83 2.78 -17.27 8.79
C GLU A 83 3.05 -15.97 9.57
N VAL A 84 2.39 -14.87 9.19
CA VAL A 84 2.63 -13.54 9.76
C VAL A 84 1.87 -13.30 11.07
N ARG A 85 0.79 -14.05 11.33
CA ARG A 85 -0.03 -13.85 12.54
C ARG A 85 0.77 -14.20 13.79
N ASP A 86 0.73 -13.31 14.77
CA ASP A 86 1.30 -13.55 16.09
C ASP A 86 0.80 -14.88 16.66
N LYS A 87 1.74 -15.70 17.15
CA LYS A 87 1.39 -16.91 17.88
C LYS A 87 0.92 -16.48 19.26
N LEU A 88 -0.23 -17.00 19.68
CA LEU A 88 -0.66 -16.84 21.06
C LEU A 88 0.38 -17.57 21.93
N ASP A 89 1.02 -16.84 22.84
CA ASP A 89 1.86 -17.39 23.90
C ASP A 89 1.02 -18.21 24.90
#